data_AF-A0A7S0JG34-F1
#
_entry.id   AF-A0A7S0JG34-F1
#
_cell.length_a   1.000
_cell.length_b   1.000
_cell.length_c   1.000
_cell.angle_alpha   90.00
_cell.angle_beta   90.00
_cell.angle_gamma   90.00
#
_symmetry.space_group_name_H-M   'P 1'
#
loop_
_entity.id
_entity.type
_entity.pdbx_description
1 polymer ?
#
loop_
_entity_poly.entity_id
_entity_poly.type
_entity_poly.pdbx_seq_one_letter_code
_entity_poly.pdbx_strand_id
1 'polypeptide(L)'
;MGNDISSEAQDPPAATEQPPRAGTIPTCLRWPHGGKTAYICGSFTQWQKMPMQWRQTSAGGEWSKVVDLSPGHHQYKFIVDGQWRHDHTAPTVLDNLGNVNNSITVSTTS
;
A
#
# COMPACT_ATOMS: atom_id res chain seq x y z
N MET A 1 -18.20 -16.95 46.61
CA MET A 1 -17.06 -16.79 45.68
C MET A 1 -17.65 -16.68 44.28
N GLY A 2 -18.05 -15.47 43.89
CA GLY A 2 -18.52 -15.18 42.53
C GLY A 2 -17.38 -14.52 41.78
N ASN A 3 -16.98 -15.09 40.65
CA ASN A 3 -16.06 -14.41 39.75
C ASN A 3 -16.89 -13.50 38.84
N ASP A 4 -16.80 -12.20 39.07
CA ASP A 4 -17.15 -11.18 38.08
C ASP A 4 -16.19 -11.30 36.91
N ILE A 5 -16.73 -11.59 35.73
CA ILE A 5 -16.01 -11.48 34.45
C ILE A 5 -16.60 -10.25 33.76
N SER A 6 -16.06 -9.09 34.09
CA SER A 6 -16.31 -7.87 33.31
C SER A 6 -15.64 -8.01 31.96
N SER A 7 -16.44 -8.16 30.90
CA SER A 7 -15.98 -8.17 29.52
C SER A 7 -15.61 -6.74 29.10
N GLU A 8 -14.34 -6.38 29.22
CA GLU A 8 -13.81 -5.22 28.48
C GLU A 8 -13.76 -5.59 26.99
N ALA A 9 -14.61 -4.93 26.21
CA ALA A 9 -14.47 -4.90 24.76
C ALA A 9 -13.16 -4.17 24.44
N GLN A 10 -12.14 -4.92 24.03
CA GLN A 10 -10.91 -4.35 23.50
C GLN A 10 -11.23 -3.65 22.19
N ASP A 11 -11.02 -2.33 22.17
CA ASP A 11 -10.96 -1.55 20.94
C ASP A 11 -10.00 -2.24 19.94
N PRO A 12 -10.34 -2.28 18.64
CA PRO A 12 -9.43 -2.83 17.65
C PRO A 12 -8.13 -1.99 17.65
N PRO A 13 -6.94 -2.63 17.63
CA PRO A 13 -5.70 -1.89 17.65
C PRO A 13 -5.62 -1.03 16.39
N ALA A 14 -5.36 0.27 16.59
CA ALA A 14 -4.97 1.19 15.54
C ALA A 14 -3.89 0.52 14.68
N ALA A 15 -4.04 0.59 13.35
CA ALA A 15 -3.18 -0.03 12.36
C ALA A 15 -1.70 0.03 12.80
N THR A 16 -1.15 -1.12 13.20
CA THR A 16 0.22 -1.23 13.70
C THR A 16 1.19 -0.73 12.63
N GLU A 17 1.72 0.48 12.81
CA GLU A 17 2.92 0.93 12.14
C GLU A 17 4.05 0.04 12.67
N GLN A 18 4.38 -1.01 11.92
CA GLN A 18 5.57 -1.81 12.19
C GLN A 18 6.79 -0.87 12.09
N PRO A 19 7.75 -0.94 13.02
CA PRO A 19 8.98 -0.15 12.89
C PRO A 19 9.65 -0.48 11.54
N PRO A 20 10.29 0.50 10.89
CA PRO A 20 10.97 0.27 9.63
C PRO A 20 11.90 -0.92 9.76
N ARG A 21 11.74 -1.90 8.86
CA ARG A 21 12.66 -3.05 8.84
C ARG A 21 14.06 -2.51 8.55
N ALA A 22 15.06 -2.97 9.32
CA ALA A 22 16.44 -2.56 9.08
C ALA A 22 16.81 -2.84 7.61
N GLY A 23 17.25 -1.81 6.88
CA GLY A 23 17.61 -1.91 5.47
C GLY A 23 16.47 -1.69 4.46
N THR A 24 15.26 -1.28 4.89
CA THR A 24 14.20 -0.83 3.97
C THR A 24 14.12 0.69 3.85
N ILE A 25 13.63 1.16 2.71
CA ILE A 25 13.45 2.58 2.40
C ILE A 25 11.95 2.90 2.37
N PRO A 26 11.48 3.84 3.22
CA PRO A 26 10.10 4.32 3.19
C PRO A 26 9.77 4.91 1.82
N THR A 27 8.84 4.28 1.12
CA THR A 27 8.46 4.63 -0.25
C THR A 27 6.99 5.01 -0.29
N CYS A 28 6.69 6.22 -0.75
CA CYS A 28 5.30 6.70 -0.88
C CYS A 28 4.74 6.32 -2.26
N LEU A 29 3.82 5.37 -2.29
CA LEU A 29 3.09 4.97 -3.49
C LEU A 29 1.77 5.74 -3.56
N ARG A 30 1.51 6.37 -4.71
CA ARG A 30 0.41 7.32 -4.92
C ARG A 30 -0.49 6.88 -6.07
N TRP A 31 -1.75 7.24 -5.96
CA TRP A 31 -2.76 7.11 -7.00
C TRP A 31 -3.51 8.45 -7.14
N PRO A 32 -3.18 9.26 -8.17
CA PRO A 32 -3.71 10.61 -8.32
C PRO A 32 -5.00 10.69 -9.15
N HIS A 33 -5.64 9.56 -9.47
CA HIS A 33 -6.76 9.49 -10.43
C HIS A 33 -8.14 9.39 -9.79
N GLY A 34 -8.27 9.80 -8.52
CA GLY A 34 -9.54 9.75 -7.76
C GLY A 34 -10.00 8.32 -7.42
N GLY A 35 -11.30 8.18 -7.13
CA GLY A 35 -11.93 6.93 -6.67
C GLY A 35 -12.44 7.02 -5.23
N LYS A 36 -13.41 6.18 -4.86
CA LYS A 36 -14.04 6.19 -3.52
C LYS A 36 -13.30 5.32 -2.52
N THR A 37 -12.67 4.25 -3.00
CA THR A 37 -11.85 3.34 -2.19
C THR A 37 -10.60 2.94 -2.97
N ALA A 38 -9.45 2.88 -2.31
CA ALA A 38 -8.21 2.44 -2.93
C ALA A 38 -7.43 1.48 -2.02
N TYR A 39 -6.93 0.42 -2.63
CA TYR A 39 -6.00 -0.53 -2.04
C TYR A 39 -4.77 -0.66 -2.94
N ILE A 40 -3.66 -1.04 -2.34
CA ILE A 40 -2.44 -1.41 -3.05
C ILE A 40 -2.05 -2.85 -2.75
N CYS A 41 -1.61 -3.56 -3.78
CA CYS A 41 -1.06 -4.91 -3.70
C CYS A 41 0.29 -4.90 -4.41
N GLY A 42 1.26 -5.70 -3.97
CA GLY A 42 2.55 -5.79 -4.64
C GLY A 42 3.45 -6.88 -4.07
N SER A 43 4.67 -6.97 -4.58
CA SER A 43 5.64 -7.99 -4.14
C SER A 43 5.93 -7.90 -2.64
N PHE A 44 5.97 -6.70 -2.07
CA PHE A 44 6.20 -6.41 -0.65
C PHE A 44 5.04 -6.79 0.28
N THR A 45 3.88 -7.15 -0.28
CA THR A 45 2.68 -7.61 0.46
C THR A 45 2.28 -9.03 0.10
N GLN A 46 3.10 -9.74 -0.69
CA GLN A 46 2.70 -11.02 -1.31
C GLN A 46 1.34 -10.90 -2.02
N TRP A 47 1.10 -9.74 -2.65
CA TRP A 47 -0.14 -9.39 -3.35
C TRP A 47 -1.41 -9.35 -2.48
N GLN A 48 -1.27 -9.23 -1.15
CA GLN A 48 -2.40 -8.94 -0.26
C GLN A 48 -2.78 -7.46 -0.31
N LYS A 49 -4.08 -7.17 -0.10
CA LYS A 49 -4.62 -5.81 -0.17
C LYS A 49 -4.20 -5.00 1.06
N MET A 50 -3.57 -3.85 0.84
CA MET A 50 -3.35 -2.83 1.87
C MET A 50 -4.22 -1.60 1.60
N PRO A 51 -5.01 -1.11 2.56
CA PRO A 51 -5.80 0.11 2.36
C PRO A 51 -4.89 1.33 2.24
N MET A 52 -5.25 2.23 1.33
CA MET A 52 -4.59 3.51 1.13
C MET A 52 -5.32 4.64 1.86
N GLN A 53 -4.61 5.74 2.14
CA GLN A 53 -5.18 6.93 2.76
C GLN A 53 -5.47 7.99 1.70
N TRP A 54 -6.68 8.56 1.72
CA TRP A 54 -6.99 9.75 0.93
C TRP A 54 -6.27 10.97 1.49
N ARG A 55 -5.68 11.78 0.62
CA ARG A 55 -5.03 13.04 0.95
C ARG A 55 -5.51 14.13 0.01
N GLN A 56 -5.86 15.29 0.57
CA GLN A 56 -6.14 16.47 -0.23
C GLN A 56 -4.83 17.04 -0.79
N THR A 57 -4.80 17.30 -2.09
CA THR A 57 -3.67 17.95 -2.78
C THR A 57 -4.16 19.19 -3.53
N SER A 58 -3.24 20.02 -4.02
CA SER A 58 -3.58 21.15 -4.89
C SER A 58 -4.23 20.72 -6.21
N ALA A 59 -4.08 19.45 -6.61
CA ALA A 59 -4.65 18.88 -7.82
C ALA A 59 -6.02 18.20 -7.61
N GLY A 60 -6.64 18.32 -6.43
CA GLY A 60 -7.97 17.77 -6.15
C GLY A 60 -7.99 16.54 -5.23
N GLY A 61 -6.84 15.92 -4.98
CA GLY A 61 -6.66 14.84 -4.02
C GLY A 61 -6.09 13.55 -4.62
N GLU A 62 -5.44 12.76 -3.80
CA GLU A 62 -4.81 11.50 -4.18
C GLU A 62 -4.95 10.45 -3.09
N TRP A 63 -4.91 9.17 -3.47
CA TRP A 63 -4.71 8.09 -2.53
C TRP A 63 -3.21 7.84 -2.36
N SER A 64 -2.73 7.64 -1.14
CA SER A 64 -1.32 7.35 -0.88
C SER A 64 -1.12 6.29 0.21
N LYS A 65 -0.01 5.56 0.13
CA LYS A 65 0.46 4.67 1.18
C LYS A 65 1.97 4.70 1.24
N VAL A 66 2.52 4.89 2.44
CA VAL A 66 3.95 4.68 2.69
C VAL A 66 4.16 3.20 2.98
N VAL A 67 5.08 2.59 2.25
CA VAL A 67 5.48 1.18 2.41
C VAL A 67 7.00 1.10 2.49
N ASP A 68 7.48 0.24 3.36
CA ASP A 68 8.91 -0.03 3.52
C ASP A 68 9.38 -1.06 2.50
N LEU A 69 10.19 -0.62 1.54
CA LEU A 69 10.71 -1.46 0.46
C LEU A 69 12.19 -1.74 0.65
N SER A 70 12.59 -3.00 0.50
CA SER A 70 14.00 -3.36 0.35
C SER A 70 14.58 -2.76 -0.93
N PRO A 71 15.90 -2.51 -1.02
CA PRO A 71 16.53 -2.21 -2.29
C PRO A 71 16.29 -3.33 -3.31
N GLY A 72 15.98 -2.96 -4.54
CA GLY A 72 15.66 -3.89 -5.63
C GLY A 72 14.42 -3.49 -6.43
N HIS A 73 13.95 -4.42 -7.25
CA HIS A 73 12.79 -4.23 -8.10
C HIS A 73 11.51 -4.72 -7.41
N HIS A 74 10.49 -3.88 -7.40
CA HIS A 74 9.18 -4.19 -6.84
C HIS A 74 8.09 -3.96 -7.88
N GLN A 75 7.16 -4.90 -7.95
CA GLN A 75 5.94 -4.74 -8.76
C GLN A 75 4.76 -4.47 -7.84
N TYR A 76 3.83 -3.66 -8.31
CA TYR A 76 2.61 -3.33 -7.58
C TYR A 76 1.45 -3.01 -8.51
N LYS A 77 0.25 -3.05 -7.95
CA LYS A 77 -0.99 -2.72 -8.65
C LYS A 77 -2.01 -2.16 -7.65
N PHE A 78 -2.90 -1.31 -8.14
CA PHE A 78 -3.96 -0.71 -7.36
C PHE A 78 -5.27 -1.47 -7.55
N ILE A 79 -6.11 -1.45 -6.52
CA ILE A 79 -7.52 -1.79 -6.62
C ILE A 79 -8.31 -0.55 -6.25
N VAL A 80 -8.95 0.07 -7.23
CA VAL A 80 -9.71 1.31 -7.05
C VAL A 80 -11.16 1.03 -7.41
N ASP A 81 -12.05 1.26 -6.46
CA ASP A 81 -13.48 0.94 -6.57
C ASP A 81 -13.73 -0.51 -7.01
N GLY A 82 -12.96 -1.43 -6.44
CA GLY A 82 -13.04 -2.86 -6.72
C GLY A 82 -12.37 -3.31 -8.02
N GLN A 83 -11.81 -2.40 -8.81
CA GLN A 83 -11.19 -2.70 -10.10
C GLN A 83 -9.67 -2.65 -10.04
N TRP A 84 -9.01 -3.66 -10.61
CA TRP A 84 -7.56 -3.68 -10.77
C TRP A 84 -7.11 -2.60 -11.76
N ARG A 85 -6.21 -1.72 -11.31
CA ARG A 85 -5.68 -0.60 -12.10
C ARG A 85 -4.17 -0.48 -11.92
N HIS A 86 -3.51 0.01 -12.95
CA HIS A 86 -2.14 0.51 -12.88
C HIS A 86 -2.16 2.01 -13.15
N ASP A 87 -1.21 2.74 -12.58
CA ASP A 87 -0.98 4.13 -12.92
C ASP A 87 -0.27 4.19 -14.28
N HIS A 88 -0.93 4.76 -15.28
CA HIS A 88 -0.41 4.87 -16.65
C HIS A 88 0.74 5.89 -16.78
N THR A 89 0.94 6.72 -15.75
CA THR A 89 2.01 7.73 -15.70
C THR A 89 3.29 7.21 -15.02
N ALA A 90 3.20 6.06 -14.34
CA ALA A 90 4.33 5.42 -13.68
C ALA A 90 4.89 4.26 -14.53
N PRO A 91 6.15 3.84 -14.32
CA PRO A 91 6.72 2.70 -15.03
C PRO A 91 5.85 1.44 -14.87
N THR A 92 5.73 0.66 -15.95
CA THR A 92 4.96 -0.58 -15.98
C THR A 92 5.81 -1.76 -16.45
N VAL A 93 5.41 -2.96 -16.06
CA VAL A 93 5.97 -4.23 -16.52
C VAL A 93 4.83 -5.19 -16.86
N LEU A 94 5.03 -5.99 -17.92
CA LEU A 94 4.13 -7.08 -18.28
C LEU A 94 4.64 -8.35 -17.58
N ASP A 95 3.79 -9.01 -16.80
CA ASP A 95 4.13 -10.30 -16.21
C ASP A 95 3.94 -11.46 -17.21
N ASN A 96 4.40 -12.66 -16.83
CA ASN A 96 4.33 -13.85 -17.68
C ASN A 96 2.90 -14.31 -17.98
N LEU A 97 1.90 -13.77 -17.28
CA LEU A 97 0.48 -14.08 -17.46
C LEU A 97 -0.24 -12.99 -18.26
N GLY A 98 0.48 -11.97 -18.75
CA GLY A 98 -0.07 -10.87 -19.53
C GLY A 98 -0.68 -9.75 -18.68
N ASN A 99 -0.48 -9.73 -17.36
CA ASN A 99 -0.94 -8.62 -16.54
C ASN A 99 0.04 -7.46 -16.61
N VAL A 100 -0.51 -6.26 -16.79
CA VAL A 100 0.24 -5.01 -16.62
C VAL A 100 0.23 -4.61 -15.15
N ASN A 101 1.42 -4.49 -14.57
CA ASN A 101 1.67 -4.02 -13.21
C ASN A 101 2.54 -2.75 -13.26
N ASN A 102 2.45 -1.89 -12.26
CA ASN A 102 3.46 -0.87 -12.08
C ASN A 102 4.75 -1.46 -11.51
N SER A 103 5.89 -0.82 -11.81
CA SER A 103 7.22 -1.21 -11.37
C SER A 103 7.92 -0.04 -10.70
N ILE A 104 8.69 -0.32 -9.65
CA ILE A 104 9.56 0.65 -8.98
C ILE A 104 10.88 -0.02 -8.63
N THR A 105 11.97 0.71 -8.85
CA THR A 105 13.32 0.30 -8.42
C THR A 105 13.71 1.15 -7.23
N VAL A 106 14.06 0.50 -6.14
CA VAL A 106 14.49 1.14 -4.90
C VAL A 106 15.99 0.93 -4.76
N SER A 107 16.75 2.00 -4.55
CA SER A 107 18.20 1.94 -4.32
C SER A 107 18.55 2.54 -2.96
N THR A 108 19.53 1.97 -2.28
CA THR A 108 20.19 2.65 -1.15
C THR A 108 20.90 3.87 -1.71
N THR A 109 20.47 5.06 -1.30
CA THR A 109 21.26 6.27 -1.55
C THR A 109 22.56 6.13 -0.74
N SER A 110 23.69 6.05 -1.44
CA SER A 110 25.04 6.10 -0.86
C SER A 110 25.44 7.52 -0.49
#